data_AF-A0A9X9A9D1-F1
#
_entry.id   AF-A0A9X9A9D1-F1
#
_cell.length_a   1.000
_cell.length_b   1.000
_cell.length_c   1.000
_cell.angle_alpha   90.00
_cell.angle_beta   90.00
_cell.angle_gamma   90.00
#
_symmetry.space_group_name_H-M   'P 1'
#
loop_
_entity.id
_entity.type
_entity.pdbx_description
1 polymer ?
#
loop_
_entity_poly.entity_id
_entity_poly.type
_entity_poly.pdbx_seq_one_letter_code
_entity_poly.pdbx_strand_id
1 'polypeptide(L)' 'FKQLQASKNNKVFQVDEVIWNTAGGIKAANLMLDDIEKYFLK' A
#
# COMPACT_ATOMS: atom_id res chain seq x y z
N PHE A 1 -8.12 15.64 5.05
CA PHE A 1 -7.17 14.95 4.15
C PHE A 1 -6.02 15.86 3.71
N LYS A 2 -6.24 16.90 2.89
CA LYS A 2 -5.16 17.76 2.33
C LYS A 2 -4.21 18.42 3.36
N GLN A 3 -4.60 18.54 4.64
CA GLN A 3 -3.78 19.14 5.69
C GLN A 3 -2.85 18.14 6.41
N LEU A 4 -3.04 16.83 6.24
CA LEU A 4 -2.22 15.81 6.87
C LEU A 4 -0.79 15.84 6.31
N GLN A 5 0.20 15.59 7.16
CA GLN A 5 1.61 15.52 6.73
C GLN A 5 1.81 14.47 5.63
N ALA A 6 1.17 13.30 5.76
CA ALA A 6 1.21 12.26 4.73
C ALA A 6 0.66 12.75 3.38
N SER A 7 -0.46 13.49 3.37
CA SER A 7 -1.03 14.05 2.14
C SER A 7 -0.18 15.17 1.54
N LYS A 8 0.41 16.03 2.38
CA LYS A 8 1.32 17.10 1.92
C LYS A 8 2.62 16.55 1.33
N ASN A 9 3.09 15.42 1.85
CA ASN A 9 4.36 14.81 1.45
C ASN A 9 4.18 13.73 0.37
N ASN A 10 3.00 13.63 -0.27
CA ASN A 10 2.68 12.62 -1.28
C ASN A 10 2.95 11.18 -0.80
N LYS A 11 2.66 10.90 0.47
CA LYS A 11 2.80 9.59 1.13
C LYS A 11 1.44 8.94 1.42
N VAL A 12 0.47 9.12 0.53
CA VAL A 12 -0.80 8.40 0.57
C VAL A 12 -0.93 7.59 -0.71
N PHE A 13 -1.06 6.28 -0.55
CA PHE A 13 -1.09 5.33 -1.64
C PHE A 13 -2.41 4.55 -1.57
N GLN A 14 -3.14 4.54 -2.67
CA GLN A 14 -4.30 3.67 -2.82
C GLN A 14 -3.81 2.28 -3.17
N VAL A 15 -4.30 1.28 -2.44
CA VAL A 15 -3.91 -0.13 -2.58
C VAL A 15 -5.13 -0.98 -2.93
N ASP A 16 -4.89 -2.21 -3.38
CA ASP A 16 -5.92 -3.19 -3.67
C ASP A 16 -6.47 -3.83 -2.39
N GLU A 17 -7.78 -3.74 -2.17
CA GLU A 17 -8.45 -4.26 -0.95
C GLU A 17 -8.34 -5.79 -0.84
N VAL A 18 -8.41 -6.50 -1.97
CA VAL A 18 -8.35 -7.96 -1.98
C VAL A 18 -6.98 -8.41 -1.50
N ILE A 19 -5.91 -7.78 -1.99
CA ILE A 19 -4.53 -8.07 -1.58
C ILE A 19 -4.32 -7.69 -0.09
N TRP A 20 -4.77 -6.51 0.34
CA TRP A 20 -4.42 -5.96 1.65
C TRP A 20 -5.33 -6.38 2.81
N ASN A 21 -6.54 -6.85 2.55
CA ASN A 21 -7.53 -7.13 3.60
C ASN A 21 -8.30 -8.45 3.39
N THR A 22 -8.84 -8.68 2.20
CA THR A 22 -9.84 -9.75 2.00
C THR A 22 -9.22 -11.14 1.77
N ALA A 23 -8.08 -11.24 1.08
CA ALA A 23 -7.53 -12.54 0.67
C ALA A 23 -6.83 -13.33 1.79
N GLY A 24 -6.11 -12.65 2.70
CA GLY A 24 -5.56 -13.24 3.94
C GLY A 24 -4.54 -14.39 3.82
N GLY A 25 -4.11 -14.77 2.61
CA GLY A 25 -3.20 -15.90 2.37
C GLY A 25 -1.75 -15.52 2.04
N ILE A 26 -0.84 -16.50 2.05
CA ILE A 26 0.61 -16.29 1.80
C ILE A 26 0.87 -15.61 0.45
N LYS A 27 0.11 -15.96 -0.60
CA LYS A 27 0.23 -15.30 -1.90
C LYS A 27 -0.14 -13.82 -1.82
N ALA A 28 -1.20 -13.47 -1.10
CA ALA A 28 -1.60 -12.09 -0.89
C ALA A 28 -0.56 -11.32 -0.07
N ALA A 29 0.04 -11.98 0.94
CA ALA A 29 1.14 -11.40 1.72
C ALA A 29 2.35 -11.06 0.85
N ASN A 30 2.76 -11.95 -0.07
CA ASN A 30 3.85 -11.64 -1.01
C ASN A 30 3.50 -10.48 -1.94
N LEU A 31 2.27 -10.44 -2.49
CA LEU A 31 1.82 -9.32 -3.34
C LEU A 31 1.75 -7.99 -2.56
N MET A 32 1.41 -8.02 -1.28
CA MET A 32 1.47 -6.85 -0.40
C MET A 32 2.90 -6.32 -0.26
N LEU A 33 3.90 -7.21 -0.17
CA LEU A 33 5.31 -6.81 -0.14
C LEU A 33 5.73 -6.16 -1.46
N ASP A 34 5.28 -6.70 -2.60
CA ASP A 34 5.55 -6.12 -3.92
C ASP A 34 4.95 -4.69 -4.04
N ASP A 35 3.75 -4.46 -3.50
CA ASP A 35 3.14 -3.13 -3.42
C ASP A 35 3.97 -2.16 -2.57
N ILE A 36 4.49 -2.61 -1.42
CA ILE A 36 5.37 -1.81 -0.58
C ILE A 36 6.67 -1.47 -1.34
N GLU A 37 7.32 -2.43 -1.96
CA GLU A 37 8.52 -2.19 -2.77
C GLU A 37 8.26 -1.12 -3.84
N LYS A 38 7.13 -1.23 -4.56
CA LYS A 38 6.73 -0.29 -5.61
C LYS A 38 6.63 1.16 -5.13
N TYR A 39 6.15 1.40 -3.91
CA TYR A 39 5.96 2.76 -3.38
C TYR A 39 7.17 3.32 -2.63
N PHE A 40 8.09 2.48 -2.17
CA PHE A 40 9.18 2.88 -1.27
C PHE A 40 10.59 2.71 -1.85
N LEU A 41 10.78 1.88 -2.89
CA LEU A 41 12.11 1.54 -3.42
C LEU A 41 12.32 1.92 -4.90
N LYS A 42 11.33 2.55 -5.54
CA LYS A 42 11.46 3.16 -6.88
C LYS A 42 11.58 4.67 -6.82
#